data_AF-A0A3D4NX99-F1
#
_entry.id   AF-A0A3D4NX99-F1
#
_cell.length_a   1.000
_cell.length_b   1.000
_cell.length_c   1.000
_cell.angle_alpha   90.00
_cell.angle_beta   90.00
_cell.angle_gamma   90.00
#
_symmetry.space_group_name_H-M   'P 1'
#
loop_
_entity.id
_entity.type
_entity.pdbx_description
1 polymer ?
#
loop_
_entity_poly.entity_id
_entity_poly.type
_entity_poly.pdbx_seq_one_letter_code
_entity_poly.pdbx_strand_id
1 'polypeptide(L)'
;MVWPVIAKESRFAIEDTGLYHNDKAFFVPMDDKYLLGILNSKLVWFFLKQVCSCLGDVDKKGRLELRKIYVEKVPILKATPQITTAIAGRAEQMIALYRRLANTKAEADRIMIERQIKAIDRQIDEQVYDLYGLSKEEIAVIEEPAA
;
A
#
# COMPACT_ATOMS: atom_id res chain seq x y z
N MET A 1 9.31 0.34 -8.84
CA MET A 1 7.93 0.31 -8.32
C MET A 1 6.93 0.19 -9.48
N VAL A 2 5.89 -0.62 -9.34
CA VAL A 2 4.84 -0.89 -10.32
C VAL A 2 3.47 -0.88 -9.62
N TRP A 3 2.42 -0.48 -10.33
CA TRP A 3 1.03 -0.61 -9.87
C TRP A 3 0.07 -0.72 -11.06
N PRO A 4 -1.08 -1.40 -10.90
CA PRO A 4 -2.07 -1.53 -11.97
C PRO A 4 -2.85 -0.23 -12.18
N VAL A 5 -3.31 0.01 -13.42
CA VAL A 5 -4.18 1.15 -13.74
C VAL A 5 -5.51 1.04 -13.01
N ILE A 6 -6.04 -0.17 -12.79
CA ILE A 6 -7.36 -0.40 -12.17
C ILE A 6 -7.17 -1.27 -10.93
N ALA A 7 -7.58 -0.78 -9.76
CA ALA A 7 -7.43 -1.49 -8.50
C ALA A 7 -8.62 -1.31 -7.55
N LYS A 8 -8.94 -2.35 -6.79
CA LYS A 8 -9.98 -2.31 -5.73
C LYS A 8 -9.40 -2.06 -4.32
N GLU A 9 -8.08 -2.09 -4.22
CA GLU A 9 -7.29 -1.96 -2.99
C GLU A 9 -5.89 -1.47 -3.37
N SER A 10 -5.08 -1.06 -2.40
CA SER A 10 -3.70 -0.65 -2.69
C SER A 10 -2.87 -1.83 -3.18
N ARG A 11 -2.18 -1.64 -4.31
CA ARG A 11 -1.44 -2.69 -5.02
C ARG A 11 -0.14 -2.16 -5.62
N PHE A 12 0.61 -1.37 -4.84
CA PHE A 12 1.94 -0.92 -5.23
C PHE A 12 2.97 -2.00 -4.86
N ALA A 13 3.86 -2.32 -5.78
CA ALA A 13 4.87 -3.35 -5.60
C ALA A 13 6.24 -2.91 -6.12
N ILE A 14 7.30 -3.53 -5.60
CA ILE A 14 8.62 -3.49 -6.23
C ILE A 14 8.69 -4.62 -7.25
N GLU A 15 9.11 -4.29 -8.47
CA GLU A 15 9.41 -5.26 -9.51
C GLU A 15 10.94 -5.29 -9.68
N ASP A 16 11.55 -6.45 -9.44
CA ASP A 16 12.98 -6.72 -9.53
C ASP A 16 13.34 -7.92 -10.44
N THR A 17 12.37 -8.50 -11.15
CA THR A 17 12.51 -9.70 -11.99
C THR A 17 12.77 -9.41 -13.47
N GLY A 18 12.62 -8.15 -13.91
CA GLY A 18 12.86 -7.72 -15.29
C GLY A 18 11.71 -8.06 -16.25
N LEU A 19 10.50 -8.24 -15.72
CA LEU A 19 9.33 -8.57 -16.52
C LEU A 19 8.80 -7.35 -17.28
N TYR A 20 8.27 -7.59 -18.48
CA TYR A 20 7.55 -6.57 -19.23
C TYR A 20 6.10 -6.48 -18.77
N HIS A 21 5.61 -5.25 -18.60
CA HIS A 21 4.21 -4.98 -18.31
C HIS A 21 3.46 -4.59 -19.58
N ASN A 22 2.15 -4.85 -19.61
CA ASN A 22 1.27 -4.33 -20.65
C ASN A 22 0.91 -2.86 -20.38
N ASP A 23 0.04 -2.28 -21.20
CA ASP A 23 -0.45 -0.90 -21.07
C ASP A 23 -1.35 -0.66 -19.84
N LYS A 24 -1.64 -1.71 -19.04
CA LYS A 24 -2.51 -1.65 -17.85
C LYS A 24 -1.74 -1.60 -16.54
N ALA A 25 -0.43 -1.37 -16.57
CA ALA A 25 0.36 -1.05 -15.39
C ALA A 25 1.22 0.20 -15.62
N PHE A 26 1.34 1.01 -14.57
CA PHE A 26 2.33 2.09 -14.50
C PHE A 26 3.55 1.58 -13.74
N PHE A 27 4.72 2.11 -14.08
CA PHE A 27 5.95 1.84 -13.35
C PHE A 27 6.82 3.09 -13.23
N VAL A 28 7.63 3.11 -12.18
CA VAL A 28 8.71 4.07 -11.96
C VAL A 28 9.95 3.27 -11.59
N PRO A 29 11.11 3.50 -12.26
CA PRO A 29 12.35 2.77 -11.99
C PRO A 29 12.97 3.25 -10.66
N MET A 30 12.41 2.76 -9.56
CA MET A 30 12.75 3.15 -8.19
C MET A 30 12.58 1.96 -7.24
N ASP A 31 13.57 1.78 -6.37
CA ASP A 31 13.57 0.85 -5.23
C ASP A 31 13.52 1.64 -3.92
N ASP A 32 12.40 2.32 -3.69
CA ASP A 32 12.15 3.09 -2.46
C ASP A 32 11.10 2.35 -1.62
N LYS A 33 11.59 1.60 -0.64
CA LYS A 33 10.75 0.80 0.27
C LYS A 33 10.05 1.65 1.32
N TYR A 34 10.56 2.85 1.61
CA TYR A 34 9.83 3.81 2.42
C TYR A 34 8.59 4.27 1.66
N LEU A 35 8.74 4.72 0.41
CA LEU A 35 7.63 5.11 -0.44
C LEU A 35 6.65 3.96 -0.65
N LEU A 36 7.13 2.73 -0.83
CA LEU A 36 6.29 1.53 -0.93
C LEU A 36 5.40 1.36 0.32
N GLY A 37 5.96 1.53 1.51
CA GLY A 37 5.22 1.48 2.77
C GLY A 37 4.16 2.58 2.85
N ILE A 38 4.52 3.82 2.50
CA ILE A 38 3.57 4.94 2.47
C ILE A 38 2.42 4.66 1.50
N LEU A 39 2.71 4.26 0.26
CA LEU A 39 1.69 4.07 -0.79
C LEU A 39 0.73 2.91 -0.52
N ASN A 40 1.16 1.90 0.24
CA ASN A 40 0.30 0.79 0.64
C ASN A 40 -0.46 1.03 1.95
N SER A 41 -0.25 2.17 2.63
CA SER A 41 -1.01 2.51 3.85
C SER A 41 -2.48 2.82 3.56
N LYS A 42 -3.33 2.60 4.57
CA LYS A 42 -4.74 2.97 4.52
C LYS A 42 -4.97 4.46 4.34
N LEU A 43 -4.11 5.31 4.91
CA LEU A 43 -4.18 6.76 4.72
C LEU A 43 -4.09 7.12 3.23
N VAL A 44 -3.09 6.59 2.53
CA VAL A 44 -2.92 6.86 1.10
C VAL A 44 -4.07 6.27 0.29
N TRP A 45 -4.53 5.07 0.63
CA TRP A 45 -5.71 4.50 -0.03
C TRP A 45 -6.96 5.37 0.17
N PHE A 46 -7.20 5.85 1.39
CA PHE A 46 -8.30 6.76 1.72
C PHE A 46 -8.22 8.04 0.88
N PHE A 47 -7.03 8.66 0.78
CA PHE A 47 -6.81 9.81 -0.08
C PHE A 47 -7.10 9.51 -1.56
N LEU A 48 -6.61 8.38 -2.07
CA LEU A 48 -6.83 7.96 -3.45
C LEU A 48 -8.32 7.75 -3.76
N LYS A 49 -9.12 7.26 -2.81
CA LYS A 49 -10.59 7.18 -2.98
C LYS A 49 -11.24 8.53 -3.24
N GLN A 50 -10.67 9.62 -2.71
CA GLN A 50 -11.22 10.97 -2.88
C GLN A 50 -10.84 11.63 -4.21
N VAL A 51 -9.67 11.28 -4.76
CA VAL A 51 -9.11 11.99 -5.92
C VAL A 51 -9.16 11.18 -7.22
N CYS A 52 -9.18 9.85 -7.16
CA CYS A 52 -9.19 9.00 -8.35
C CYS A 52 -10.59 8.92 -8.95
N SER A 53 -10.65 8.80 -10.29
CA SER A 53 -11.84 8.27 -10.95
C SER A 53 -12.08 6.81 -10.50
N CYS A 54 -13.35 6.43 -10.39
CA CYS A 54 -13.74 5.09 -9.98
C CYS A 54 -14.67 4.45 -11.03
N LEU A 55 -14.37 3.20 -11.39
CA LEU A 55 -15.27 2.34 -12.15
C LEU A 55 -16.24 1.68 -11.16
N GLY A 56 -17.48 2.17 -11.15
CA GLY A 56 -18.49 1.78 -10.16
C GLY A 56 -18.46 2.66 -8.91
N ASP A 57 -19.05 2.17 -7.83
CA ASP A 57 -19.14 2.88 -6.56
C ASP A 57 -17.94 2.53 -5.68
N VAL A 58 -17.19 3.55 -5.25
CA VAL A 58 -15.91 3.39 -4.53
C VAL A 58 -16.05 2.59 -3.24
N ASP A 59 -17.20 2.67 -2.60
CA ASP A 59 -17.48 1.99 -1.34
C ASP A 59 -18.18 0.62 -1.58
N LYS A 60 -18.80 0.43 -2.75
CA LYS A 60 -19.44 -0.85 -3.14
C LYS A 60 -18.65 -1.63 -4.19
N LYS A 61 -17.40 -1.98 -3.86
CA LYS A 61 -16.49 -2.80 -4.69
C LYS A 61 -16.14 -2.18 -6.05
N GLY A 62 -16.26 -0.86 -6.19
CA GLY A 62 -15.73 -0.11 -7.32
C GLY A 62 -14.21 -0.24 -7.42
N ARG A 63 -13.68 0.12 -8.59
CA ARG A 63 -12.24 0.04 -8.86
C ARG A 63 -11.71 1.42 -9.19
N LEU A 64 -10.75 1.90 -8.41
CA LEU A 64 -10.05 3.14 -8.68
C LEU A 64 -9.19 3.01 -9.94
N GLU A 65 -9.17 4.07 -10.74
CA GLU A 65 -8.24 4.25 -11.83
C GLU A 65 -6.97 4.96 -11.34
N LEU A 66 -5.96 4.20 -10.91
CA LEU A 66 -4.67 4.66 -10.37
C LEU A 66 -3.72 5.22 -11.45
N ARG A 67 -4.21 6.19 -12.23
CA ARG A 67 -3.43 6.86 -13.26
C ARG A 67 -2.36 7.75 -12.64
N LYS A 68 -1.25 7.96 -13.36
CA LYS A 68 -0.15 8.86 -12.96
C LYS A 68 -0.66 10.20 -12.42
N ILE A 69 -1.64 10.80 -13.09
CA ILE A 69 -2.22 12.11 -12.73
C ILE A 69 -2.87 12.16 -11.33
N TYR A 70 -3.24 11.02 -10.76
CA TYR A 70 -3.80 10.93 -9.41
C TYR A 70 -2.73 10.50 -8.41
N VAL A 71 -1.92 9.49 -8.76
CA VAL A 71 -0.85 8.98 -7.90
C VAL A 71 0.20 10.06 -7.62
N GLU A 72 0.52 10.92 -8.59
CA GLU A 72 1.48 12.01 -8.40
C GLU A 72 0.98 13.14 -7.47
N LYS A 73 -0.31 13.14 -7.11
CA LYS A 73 -0.89 14.09 -6.17
C LYS A 73 -0.81 13.62 -4.72
N VAL A 74 -0.40 12.37 -4.47
CA VAL A 74 -0.27 11.85 -3.10
C VAL A 74 0.77 12.69 -2.36
N PRO A 75 0.40 13.33 -1.24
CA PRO A 75 1.32 14.16 -0.48
C PRO A 75 2.31 13.26 0.26
N ILE A 76 3.55 13.19 -0.20
CA ILE A 76 4.61 12.39 0.45
C ILE A 76 5.43 13.29 1.38
N LEU A 77 5.32 13.07 2.69
CA LEU A 77 6.11 13.80 3.67
C LEU A 77 7.55 13.29 3.72
N LYS A 78 8.49 14.22 3.92
CA LYS A 78 9.87 13.89 4.25
C LYS A 78 9.95 13.54 5.73
N ALA A 79 10.23 12.27 6.04
CA ALA A 79 10.38 11.80 7.40
C ALA A 79 11.83 11.91 7.90
N THR A 80 12.03 11.73 9.20
CA THR A 80 13.37 11.57 9.78
C THR A 80 14.00 10.26 9.32
N PRO A 81 15.34 10.14 9.28
CA PRO A 81 16.00 8.89 8.89
C PRO A 81 15.54 7.67 9.70
N GLN A 82 15.19 7.86 10.97
CA GLN A 82 14.69 6.81 11.86
C GLN A 82 13.33 6.27 11.39
N ILE A 83 12.37 7.17 11.09
CA ILE A 83 11.04 6.77 10.60
C ILE A 83 11.16 6.17 9.20
N THR A 84 11.95 6.79 8.32
CA THR A 84 12.22 6.28 6.97
C THR A 84 12.74 4.84 7.03
N THR A 85 13.74 4.59 7.86
CA THR A 85 14.33 3.24 8.05
C THR A 85 13.31 2.26 8.62
N ALA A 86 12.50 2.68 9.59
CA ALA A 86 11.52 1.81 10.22
C ALA A 86 10.44 1.35 9.23
N ILE A 87 9.84 2.28 8.47
CA ILE A 87 8.81 1.95 7.46
C ILE A 87 9.42 1.13 6.32
N ALA A 88 10.61 1.52 5.82
CA ALA A 88 11.30 0.76 4.78
C ALA A 88 11.62 -0.68 5.22
N GLY A 89 12.08 -0.86 6.46
CA GLY A 89 12.36 -2.18 7.01
C GLY A 89 11.11 -3.06 7.15
N ARG A 90 9.96 -2.48 7.51
CA ARG A 90 8.67 -3.19 7.52
C ARG A 90 8.20 -3.55 6.11
N ALA A 91 8.34 -2.64 5.16
CA ALA A 91 8.02 -2.90 3.76
C ALA A 91 8.89 -4.03 3.17
N GLU A 92 10.18 -4.08 3.50
CA GLU A 92 11.07 -5.20 3.16
C GLU A 92 10.57 -6.53 3.77
N GLN A 93 10.17 -6.51 5.05
CA GLN A 93 9.59 -7.71 5.69
C GLN A 93 8.30 -8.16 5.00
N MET A 94 7.43 -7.22 4.60
CA MET A 94 6.21 -7.52 3.85
C MET A 94 6.53 -8.20 2.51
N ILE A 95 7.51 -7.69 1.75
CA ILE A 95 7.97 -8.31 0.50
C ILE A 95 8.43 -9.76 0.75
N ALA A 96 9.25 -9.97 1.78
CA ALA A 96 9.74 -11.31 2.14
C ALA A 96 8.60 -12.26 2.53
N LEU A 97 7.61 -11.78 3.30
CA LEU A 97 6.44 -12.58 3.69
C LEU A 97 5.56 -12.94 2.50
N TYR A 98 5.30 -12.03 1.57
CA TYR A 98 4.55 -12.34 0.35
C TYR A 98 5.28 -13.34 -0.54
N ARG A 99 6.61 -13.24 -0.67
CA ARG A 99 7.43 -14.24 -1.37
C ARG A 99 7.35 -15.61 -0.70
N ARG A 100 7.39 -15.66 0.63
CA ARG A 100 7.22 -16.91 1.39
C ARG A 100 5.81 -17.49 1.20
N LEU A 101 4.78 -16.66 1.29
CA LEU A 101 3.37 -17.05 1.12
C LEU A 101 3.12 -17.68 -0.26
N ALA A 102 3.70 -17.10 -1.32
CA ALA A 102 3.58 -17.62 -2.69
C ALA A 102 4.13 -19.04 -2.86
N ASN A 103 5.14 -19.42 -2.05
CA ASN A 103 5.79 -20.73 -2.11
C ASN A 103 5.27 -21.72 -1.04
N THR A 104 4.40 -21.27 -0.13
CA THR A 104 3.92 -22.08 1.00
C THR A 104 2.65 -22.84 0.64
N LYS A 105 2.72 -24.18 0.72
CA LYS A 105 1.59 -25.09 0.43
C LYS A 105 0.77 -25.48 1.67
N ALA A 106 1.42 -25.57 2.83
CA ALA A 106 0.77 -25.99 4.06
C ALA A 106 -0.16 -24.90 4.59
N GLU A 107 -1.44 -25.21 4.77
CA GLU A 107 -2.46 -24.24 5.16
C GLU A 107 -2.16 -23.56 6.51
N ALA A 108 -1.69 -24.32 7.49
CA ALA A 108 -1.31 -23.79 8.81
C ALA A 108 -0.20 -22.72 8.71
N ASP A 109 0.80 -22.95 7.86
CA ASP A 109 1.89 -22.00 7.65
C ASP A 109 1.41 -20.75 6.90
N ARG A 110 0.49 -20.91 5.92
CA ARG A 110 -0.13 -19.78 5.21
C ARG A 110 -0.88 -18.87 6.17
N ILE A 111 -1.73 -19.44 7.03
CA ILE A 111 -2.47 -18.69 8.06
C ILE A 111 -1.51 -17.94 8.99
N MET A 112 -0.40 -18.56 9.38
CA MET A 112 0.61 -17.91 10.22
C MET A 112 1.26 -16.71 9.51
N ILE A 113 1.64 -16.87 8.24
CA ILE A 113 2.24 -15.80 7.43
C ILE A 113 1.24 -14.65 7.21
N GLU A 114 -0.01 -14.95 6.90
CA GLU A 114 -1.06 -13.93 6.72
C GLU A 114 -1.31 -13.12 8.00
N ARG A 115 -1.24 -13.76 9.18
CA ARG A 115 -1.29 -13.05 10.47
C ARG A 115 -0.10 -12.12 10.66
N GLN A 116 1.11 -12.54 10.26
CA GLN A 116 2.30 -11.69 10.31
C GLN A 116 2.16 -10.49 9.36
N ILE A 117 1.70 -10.72 8.13
CA ILE A 117 1.41 -9.66 7.15
C ILE A 117 0.45 -8.65 7.77
N LYS A 118 -0.69 -9.10 8.30
CA LYS A 118 -1.69 -8.20 8.92
C LYS A 118 -1.13 -7.41 10.10
N ALA A 119 -0.23 -8.01 10.89
CA ALA A 119 0.40 -7.32 12.01
C ALA A 119 1.37 -6.22 11.55
N ILE A 120 2.19 -6.50 10.52
CA ILE A 120 3.13 -5.52 9.98
C ILE A 120 2.39 -4.41 9.23
N ASP A 121 1.35 -4.76 8.47
CA ASP A 121 0.47 -3.80 7.79
C ASP A 121 -0.09 -2.76 8.76
N ARG A 122 -0.65 -3.22 9.88
CA ARG A 122 -1.13 -2.34 10.96
C ARG A 122 -0.01 -1.48 11.55
N GLN A 123 1.20 -2.02 11.73
CA GLN A 123 2.33 -1.23 12.24
C GLN A 123 2.78 -0.15 11.25
N ILE A 124 2.71 -0.41 9.95
CA ILE A 124 2.97 0.60 8.92
C ILE A 124 1.89 1.68 9.01
N ASP A 125 0.62 1.31 9.05
CA ASP A 125 -0.49 2.27 9.18
C ASP A 125 -0.32 3.17 10.41
N GLU A 126 -0.05 2.60 11.59
CA GLU A 126 0.18 3.37 12.83
C GLU A 126 1.33 4.38 12.67
N GLN A 127 2.46 3.96 12.08
CA GLN A 127 3.60 4.86 11.84
C GLN A 127 3.31 5.93 10.80
N VAL A 128 2.50 5.62 9.79
CA VAL A 128 2.05 6.59 8.79
C VAL A 128 1.09 7.59 9.43
N TYR A 129 0.18 7.15 10.29
CA TYR A 129 -0.72 8.07 11.00
C TYR A 129 0.06 9.06 11.87
N ASP A 130 1.05 8.56 12.63
CA ASP A 130 1.93 9.40 13.44
C ASP A 130 2.74 10.38 12.57
N LEU A 131 3.27 9.92 11.43
CA LEU A 131 4.04 10.76 10.50
C LEU A 131 3.20 11.93 9.94
N TYR A 132 1.92 11.70 9.67
CA TYR A 132 1.01 12.71 9.16
C TYR A 132 0.31 13.52 10.27
N GLY A 133 0.56 13.19 11.55
CA GLY A 133 0.02 13.91 12.69
C GLY A 133 -1.49 13.76 12.87
N LEU A 134 -2.05 12.61 12.48
CA LEU A 134 -3.49 12.36 12.50
C LEU A 134 -4.02 12.17 13.93
N SER A 135 -5.18 12.75 14.21
CA SER A 135 -5.90 12.54 15.46
C SER A 135 -6.62 11.19 15.49
N LYS A 136 -7.07 10.76 16.67
CA LYS A 136 -7.84 9.52 16.82
C LYS A 136 -9.16 9.57 16.04
N GLU A 137 -9.79 10.74 16.01
CA GLU A 137 -11.03 10.98 15.29
C GLU A 137 -10.81 10.88 13.78
N GLU A 138 -9.71 11.43 13.27
CA GLU A 138 -9.35 11.33 11.85
C GLU A 138 -8.99 9.89 11.46
N ILE A 139 -8.23 9.18 12.31
CA ILE A 139 -7.94 7.76 12.10
C ILE A 139 -9.23 6.94 12.07
N ALA A 140 -10.20 7.24 12.95
CA ALA A 140 -11.49 6.53 12.95
C ALA A 140 -12.25 6.68 11.63
N VAL A 141 -12.20 7.85 10.99
CA VAL A 141 -12.80 8.08 9.66
C VAL A 141 -12.08 7.29 8.57
N ILE A 142 -10.75 7.18 8.64
CA ILE A 142 -9.95 6.41 7.67
C ILE A 142 -10.23 4.91 7.78
N GLU A 143 -10.39 4.42 9.01
CA GLU A 143 -10.60 3.01 9.35
C GLU A 143 -12.07 2.57 9.26
N GLU A 144 -13.00 3.52 9.03
CA GLU A 144 -14.42 3.20 8.92
C GLU A 144 -14.66 2.29 7.70
N PRO A 145 -15.37 1.15 7.87
CA PRO A 145 -15.71 0.29 6.76
C PRO A 145 -16.60 1.04 5.75
N ALA A 146 -16.23 0.95 4.48
CA ALA A 146 -17.13 1.32 3.39
C ALA A 146 -18.46 0.54 3.53
N ALA A 147 -19.58 1.27 3.51
CA ALA A 147 -20.94 0.76 3.74
C ALA A 147 -21.49 -0.10 2.59
#